data_AF-A0A843K244-F1
#
_entry.id   AF-A0A843K244-F1
#
_cell.length_a   1.000
_cell.length_b   1.000
_cell.length_c   1.000
_cell.angle_alpha   90.00
_cell.angle_beta   90.00
_cell.angle_gamma   90.00
#
_symmetry.space_group_name_H-M   'P 1'
#
loop_
_entity.id
_entity.type
_entity.pdbx_description
1 polymer ?
#
loop_
_entity_poly.entity_id
_entity_poly.type
_entity_poly.pdbx_seq_one_letter_code
_entity_poly.pdbx_strand_id
1 'polypeptide(L)'
;MNGLFLIVLVSLIQSPQFDMQGTIIRVNSPSSLVIGNDTVNKTVILDGVDSSGLNNLKYNYLMRDLQEYLPKKSVLVNGTNVYFDLVGSYNARSINDVIENKISDLEEMPDLFCEGYDCWIYS
;
A
#
# COMPACT_ATOMS: atom_id res chain seq x y z
N MET A 1 6.97 38.74 45.14
CA MET A 1 6.10 37.92 44.28
C MET A 1 6.74 37.83 42.91
N ASN A 2 7.43 36.74 42.58
CA ASN A 2 7.88 36.44 41.22
C ASN A 2 7.43 35.02 40.89
N GLY A 3 6.28 34.91 40.21
CA GLY A 3 5.77 33.64 39.71
C GLY A 3 6.50 33.28 38.42
N LEU A 4 7.31 32.22 38.48
CA LEU A 4 7.84 31.56 37.29
C LEU A 4 6.70 30.79 36.61
N PHE A 5 6.24 31.30 35.47
CA PHE A 5 5.36 30.55 34.58
C PHE A 5 6.20 29.53 33.81
N LEU A 6 6.05 28.25 34.19
CA LEU A 6 6.63 27.12 33.47
C LEU A 6 5.68 26.79 32.31
N ILE A 7 5.97 27.31 31.12
CA ILE A 7 5.24 26.92 29.91
C ILE A 7 5.83 25.59 29.46
N VAL A 8 5.17 24.50 29.83
CA VAL A 8 5.46 23.18 29.26
C VAL A 8 4.94 23.21 27.82
N LEU A 9 5.83 23.45 26.85
CA LEU A 9 5.57 23.12 25.45
C LEU A 9 5.49 21.59 25.37
N VAL A 10 4.29 21.04 25.60
CA VAL A 10 3.99 19.69 25.16
C VAL A 10 3.98 19.75 23.63
N SER A 11 5.10 19.39 23.01
CA SER A 11 5.12 19.03 21.60
C SER A 11 4.12 17.89 21.42
N LEU A 12 2.91 18.24 21.00
CA LEU A 12 1.88 17.31 20.53
C LEU A 12 2.46 16.63 19.29
N ILE A 13 3.25 15.58 19.50
CA ILE A 13 3.51 14.59 18.47
C ILE A 13 2.14 13.94 18.24
N GLN A 14 1.35 14.49 17.32
CA GLN A 14 0.12 13.85 16.87
C GLN A 14 0.55 12.53 16.26
N SER A 15 0.41 11.44 17.02
CA SER A 15 0.48 10.10 16.45
C SER A 15 -0.50 10.06 15.27
N PRO A 16 -0.12 9.52 14.10
CA PRO A 16 -1.05 9.42 12.99
C PRO A 16 -2.33 8.76 13.50
N GLN A 17 -3.44 9.48 13.37
CA GLN A 17 -4.75 8.94 13.68
C GLN A 17 -5.10 8.00 12.54
N PHE A 18 -5.20 6.71 12.85
CA PHE A 18 -5.65 5.71 11.89
C PHE A 18 -7.17 5.61 12.01
N ASP A 19 -7.85 5.68 10.86
CA ASP A 19 -9.31 5.58 10.76
C ASP A 19 -9.80 4.17 11.10
N MET A 20 -8.97 3.17 10.83
CA MET A 20 -9.32 1.76 10.97
C MET A 20 -8.07 0.90 11.16
N GLN A 21 -8.18 -0.11 12.00
CA GLN A 21 -7.28 -1.27 12.03
C GLN A 21 -8.05 -2.50 11.53
N GLY A 22 -7.39 -3.37 10.79
CA GLY A 22 -8.00 -4.59 10.28
C GLY A 22 -7.01 -5.53 9.62
N THR A 23 -7.55 -6.47 8.87
CA THR A 23 -6.80 -7.46 8.10
C THR A 23 -7.19 -7.36 6.63
N ILE A 24 -6.23 -7.45 5.72
CA ILE A 24 -6.52 -7.53 4.28
C ILE A 24 -7.24 -8.86 4.00
N ILE A 25 -8.47 -8.79 3.53
CA ILE A 25 -9.28 -9.96 3.17
C ILE A 25 -9.00 -10.37 1.72
N ARG A 26 -8.95 -9.40 0.81
CA ARG A 26 -8.69 -9.63 -0.62
C ARG A 26 -8.15 -8.39 -1.32
N VAL A 27 -7.50 -8.63 -2.45
CA VAL A 27 -7.04 -7.61 -3.41
C VAL A 27 -8.02 -7.61 -4.59
N ASN A 28 -8.72 -6.50 -4.85
CA ASN A 28 -9.61 -6.38 -6.01
C ASN A 28 -8.83 -5.97 -7.27
N SER A 29 -7.86 -5.07 -7.11
CA SER A 29 -6.94 -4.56 -8.13
C SER A 29 -5.67 -4.05 -7.44
N PRO A 30 -4.60 -3.66 -8.17
CA PRO A 30 -3.41 -3.10 -7.54
C PRO A 30 -3.71 -1.87 -6.67
N SER A 31 -4.69 -1.07 -7.06
CA SER A 31 -5.14 0.13 -6.35
C SER A 31 -6.38 -0.07 -5.45
N SER A 32 -6.83 -1.31 -5.22
CA SER A 32 -8.03 -1.57 -4.41
C SER A 32 -7.90 -2.80 -3.52
N LEU A 33 -7.98 -2.56 -2.21
CA LEU A 33 -7.94 -3.60 -1.17
C LEU A 33 -9.29 -3.67 -0.44
N VAL A 34 -9.67 -4.86 0.00
CA VAL A 34 -10.74 -5.02 0.98
C VAL A 34 -10.12 -5.39 2.31
N ILE A 35 -10.33 -4.52 3.29
CA ILE A 35 -9.82 -4.66 4.65
C ILE A 35 -11.03 -4.89 5.54
N GLY A 36 -10.96 -5.91 6.39
CA GLY A 36 -12.01 -6.17 7.36
C GLY A 36 -11.50 -6.29 8.77
N ASN A 37 -12.40 -6.08 9.71
CA ASN A 37 -12.24 -6.43 11.11
C ASN A 37 -13.47 -7.25 11.57
N ASP A 38 -13.60 -7.51 12.86
CA ASP A 38 -14.67 -8.35 13.41
C ASP A 38 -16.10 -7.83 13.14
N THR A 39 -16.26 -6.59 12.68
CA THR A 39 -17.56 -5.93 12.53
C THR A 39 -17.84 -5.37 11.14
N VAL A 40 -16.83 -4.95 10.37
CA VAL A 40 -17.03 -4.27 9.08
C VAL A 40 -15.95 -4.67 8.08
N ASN A 41 -16.37 -4.80 6.81
CA ASN A 41 -15.48 -4.85 5.65
C ASN A 41 -15.52 -3.52 4.91
N LYS A 42 -14.36 -2.94 4.63
CA LYS A 42 -14.18 -1.68 3.90
C LYS A 42 -13.33 -1.92 2.67
N THR A 43 -13.81 -1.47 1.50
CA THR A 43 -12.96 -1.33 0.32
C THR A 43 -12.19 -0.02 0.44
N VAL A 44 -10.86 -0.09 0.35
CA VAL A 44 -9.97 1.08 0.33
C VAL A 44 -9.39 1.22 -1.07
N ILE A 45 -9.54 2.39 -1.66
CA ILE A 45 -8.87 2.78 -2.91
C ILE A 45 -7.55 3.42 -2.52
N LEU A 46 -6.46 2.86 -3.02
CA LEU A 46 -5.10 3.27 -2.70
C LEU A 46 -4.74 4.48 -3.57
N ASP A 47 -4.53 5.62 -2.92
CA ASP A 47 -4.06 6.83 -3.61
C ASP A 47 -2.60 6.65 -4.08
N GLY A 48 -2.28 7.27 -5.21
CA GLY A 48 -0.94 7.21 -5.82
C GLY A 48 -0.54 5.85 -6.40
N VAL A 49 -1.48 4.90 -6.55
CA VAL A 49 -1.23 3.61 -7.22
C VAL A 49 -1.85 3.62 -8.61
N ASP A 50 -1.03 3.65 -9.66
CA ASP A 50 -1.47 3.70 -11.06
C ASP A 50 -0.88 2.56 -11.89
N SER A 51 -1.69 1.52 -12.14
CA SER A 51 -1.28 0.38 -12.96
C SER A 51 -1.62 0.53 -14.44
N SER A 52 -2.00 1.72 -14.93
CA SER A 52 -2.49 1.91 -16.30
C SER A 52 -1.42 1.76 -17.38
N GLY A 53 -0.14 1.93 -17.04
CA GLY A 53 0.99 1.71 -17.95
C GLY A 53 1.37 0.22 -18.13
N LEU A 54 0.81 -0.69 -17.33
CA LEU A 54 1.11 -2.11 -17.42
C LEU A 54 0.35 -2.79 -18.56
N ASN A 55 1.06 -3.62 -19.34
CA ASN A 55 0.43 -4.57 -20.25
C ASN A 55 -0.23 -5.73 -19.48
N ASN A 56 -1.00 -6.56 -20.18
CA ASN A 56 -1.74 -7.67 -19.56
C ASN A 56 -0.85 -8.66 -18.81
N LEU A 57 0.33 -9.02 -19.34
CA LEU A 57 1.25 -9.93 -18.68
C LEU A 57 1.79 -9.36 -17.37
N LYS A 58 2.27 -8.11 -17.39
CA LYS A 58 2.78 -7.40 -16.20
C LYS A 58 1.68 -7.22 -15.15
N TYR A 59 0.50 -6.81 -15.59
CA TYR A 59 -0.66 -6.65 -14.69
C TYR A 59 -1.07 -7.97 -14.04
N ASN A 60 -1.13 -9.07 -14.82
CA ASN A 60 -1.47 -10.39 -14.29
C ASN A 60 -0.40 -10.91 -13.31
N TYR A 61 0.88 -10.69 -13.62
CA TYR A 61 1.98 -11.02 -12.72
C TYR A 61 1.86 -10.26 -11.39
N LEU A 62 1.68 -8.93 -11.46
CA LEU A 62 1.48 -8.09 -10.29
C LEU A 62 0.28 -8.56 -9.47
N MET A 63 -0.87 -8.76 -10.12
CA MET A 63 -2.09 -9.20 -9.43
C MET A 63 -1.90 -10.53 -8.70
N ARG A 64 -1.20 -11.50 -9.30
CA ARG A 64 -0.90 -12.77 -8.63
C ARG A 64 0.00 -12.55 -7.41
N ASP A 65 1.08 -11.79 -7.55
CA ASP A 65 2.01 -11.48 -6.45
C ASP A 65 1.27 -10.81 -5.26
N LEU A 66 0.43 -9.80 -5.55
CA LEU A 66 -0.35 -9.11 -4.53
C LEU A 66 -1.39 -10.03 -3.86
N GLN A 67 -2.08 -10.87 -4.64
CA GLN A 67 -3.08 -11.81 -4.12
C GLN A 67 -2.46 -12.91 -3.25
N GLU A 68 -1.23 -13.32 -3.52
CA GLU A 68 -0.52 -14.32 -2.71
C GLU A 68 0.08 -13.69 -1.45
N TYR A 69 0.58 -12.45 -1.54
CA TYR A 69 1.34 -11.82 -0.45
C TYR A 69 0.49 -11.05 0.57
N LEU A 70 -0.51 -10.27 0.12
CA LEU A 70 -1.20 -9.29 0.97
C LEU A 70 -2.31 -9.86 1.86
N PRO A 71 -3.13 -10.85 1.44
CA PRO A 71 -4.21 -11.33 2.30
C PRO A 71 -3.69 -11.85 3.64
N LYS A 72 -4.51 -11.68 4.69
CA LYS A 72 -4.23 -12.03 6.09
C LYS A 72 -3.18 -11.14 6.79
N LYS A 73 -2.63 -10.13 6.12
CA LYS A 73 -1.76 -9.14 6.77
C LYS A 73 -2.59 -8.14 7.58
N SER A 74 -2.17 -7.89 8.81
CA SER A 74 -2.72 -6.84 9.67
C SER A 74 -2.26 -5.47 9.19
N VAL A 75 -3.19 -4.51 9.15
CA VAL A 75 -2.97 -3.18 8.58
C VAL A 75 -3.68 -2.09 9.35
N LEU A 76 -3.14 -0.89 9.22
CA LEU A 76 -3.70 0.37 9.69
C LEU A 76 -4.05 1.23 8.47
N VAL A 77 -5.23 1.84 8.47
CA VAL A 77 -5.73 2.67 7.38
C VAL A 77 -5.78 4.13 7.84
N ASN A 78 -5.22 5.02 7.03
CA ASN A 78 -5.31 6.47 7.20
C ASN A 78 -5.78 7.07 5.86
N GLY A 79 -7.07 7.35 5.76
CA GLY A 79 -7.76 7.75 4.54
C GLY A 79 -7.67 6.67 3.45
N THR A 80 -6.88 6.98 2.43
CA THR A 80 -6.57 6.14 1.26
C THR A 80 -5.22 5.43 1.38
N ASN A 81 -4.45 5.72 2.43
CA ASN A 81 -3.15 5.12 2.67
C ASN A 81 -3.28 3.93 3.63
N VAL A 82 -2.65 2.82 3.26
CA VAL A 82 -2.66 1.60 4.08
C VAL A 82 -1.24 1.28 4.52
N TYR A 83 -1.05 0.93 5.78
CA TYR A 83 0.25 0.64 6.38
C TYR A 83 0.22 -0.74 7.02
N PHE A 84 1.34 -1.48 6.94
CA PHE A 84 1.46 -2.72 7.70
C PHE A 84 1.50 -2.42 9.20
N ASP A 85 0.66 -3.12 9.94
CA ASP A 85 0.68 -3.13 11.40
C ASP A 85 1.77 -4.09 11.89
N LEU A 86 2.71 -3.56 12.67
CA LEU A 86 3.85 -4.30 13.21
C LEU A 86 3.76 -4.46 14.73
N VAL A 87 2.54 -4.66 15.26
CA VAL A 87 2.26 -5.01 16.67
C VAL A 87 2.95 -4.04 17.64
N GLY A 88 2.35 -2.86 17.80
CA GLY A 88 2.90 -1.77 18.62
C GLY A 88 3.78 -0.79 17.84
N SER A 89 3.91 -0.98 16.53
CA SER A 89 4.49 -0.04 15.57
C SER A 89 3.80 -0.19 14.21
N TYR A 90 4.20 0.60 13.23
CA TYR A 90 3.74 0.48 11.86
C TYR A 90 4.91 0.73 10.90
N ASN A 91 4.82 0.18 9.70
CA ASN A 91 5.81 0.50 8.66
C ASN A 91 5.61 1.96 8.20
N ALA A 92 6.65 2.78 8.24
CA ALA A 92 6.57 4.17 7.78
C ALA A 92 6.27 4.27 6.28
N ARG A 93 6.62 3.24 5.50
CA ARG A 93 6.28 3.13 4.08
C ARG A 93 4.91 2.50 3.92
N SER A 94 4.04 3.17 3.16
CA SER A 94 2.70 2.67 2.90
C SER A 94 2.74 1.46 1.95
N ILE A 95 1.70 0.63 2.00
CA ILE A 95 1.46 -0.41 1.01
C ILE A 95 1.24 0.22 -0.37
N ASN A 96 0.64 1.42 -0.44
CA ASN A 96 0.51 2.21 -1.66
C ASN A 96 1.88 2.38 -2.33
N ASP A 97 2.86 2.92 -1.59
CA ASP A 97 4.22 3.11 -2.10
C ASP A 97 4.84 1.78 -2.53
N VAL A 98 4.68 0.72 -1.75
CA VAL A 98 5.25 -0.60 -2.09
C VAL A 98 4.69 -1.13 -3.41
N ILE A 99 3.39 -0.98 -3.64
CA ILE A 99 2.75 -1.42 -4.90
C ILE A 99 3.18 -0.53 -6.05
N GLU A 100 3.20 0.79 -5.86
CA GLU A 100 3.60 1.73 -6.92
C GLU A 100 5.06 1.55 -7.34
N ASN A 101 5.97 1.28 -6.40
CA ASN A 101 7.36 0.96 -6.75
C ASN A 101 7.45 -0.37 -7.53
N LYS A 102 6.65 -1.39 -7.18
CA LYS A 102 6.58 -2.63 -7.96
C LYS A 102 6.03 -2.39 -9.37
N ILE A 103 5.08 -1.46 -9.54
CA ILE A 103 4.57 -1.07 -10.87
C ILE A 103 5.70 -0.42 -11.68
N SER A 104 6.38 0.57 -11.11
CA SER A 104 7.52 1.24 -11.76
C SER A 104 8.60 0.24 -12.19
N ASP A 105 8.98 -0.69 -11.30
CA ASP A 105 9.94 -1.75 -11.63
C ASP A 105 9.47 -2.62 -12.80
N LEU A 106 8.17 -2.97 -12.84
CA LEU A 106 7.61 -3.77 -13.94
C LEU A 106 7.57 -3.00 -15.25
N GLU A 107 7.29 -1.69 -15.23
CA GLU A 107 7.31 -0.84 -16.44
C GLU A 107 8.70 -0.84 -17.08
N GLU A 108 9.74 -0.76 -16.26
CA GLU A 108 11.16 -0.78 -16.67
C GLU A 108 11.69 -2.16 -17.12
N MET A 109 10.90 -3.23 -16.99
CA MET A 109 11.27 -4.58 -17.44
C MET A 109 10.62 -4.95 -18.78
N PRO A 110 11.24 -4.63 -19.94
CA PRO A 110 10.71 -5.01 -21.26
C PRO A 110 10.85 -6.52 -21.54
N ASP A 111 11.93 -7.15 -21.08
CA ASP A 111 12.36 -8.46 -21.60
C ASP A 111 11.64 -9.67 -21.00
N LEU A 112 11.10 -9.55 -19.78
CA LEU A 112 10.46 -10.67 -19.06
C LEU A 112 8.96 -10.80 -19.35
N PHE A 113 8.37 -9.80 -20.01
CA PHE A 113 6.92 -9.67 -20.20
C PHE A 113 6.55 -9.15 -21.60
N CYS A 114 7.32 -9.54 -22.62
CA CYS A 114 7.02 -9.25 -24.01
C CYS A 114 5.99 -10.24 -24.59
N GLU A 115 5.06 -9.73 -25.40
CA GLU A 115 4.06 -10.54 -26.11
C GLU A 115 4.46 -10.68 -27.59
N GLY A 116 4.54 -11.91 -28.10
CA GLY A 116 4.70 -12.16 -29.53
C GLY A 116 6.03 -11.70 -30.13
N TYR A 117 5.97 -10.86 -31.18
CA TYR A 117 7.16 -10.43 -31.95
C TYR A 117 8.07 -9.45 -31.20
N ASP A 118 7.62 -8.85 -30.09
CA ASP A 118 8.38 -7.84 -29.35
C ASP A 118 9.59 -8.43 -28.60
N CYS A 119 9.61 -9.74 -28.32
CA CYS A 119 10.78 -10.38 -27.70
C CYS A 119 12.00 -10.49 -28.64
N TRP A 120 11.82 -10.31 -29.95
CA TRP A 120 12.90 -10.48 -30.94
C TRP A 120 13.70 -9.19 -31.22
N ILE A 121 13.23 -8.05 -30.70
CA ILE A 121 13.88 -6.74 -30.93
C ILE A 121 15.00 -6.49 -29.90
N TYR A 122 15.00 -7.22 -28.78
CA TYR A 122 15.99 -7.10 -27.70
C TYR A 122 16.98 -8.28 -27.61
N SER A 123 16.99 -9.18 -28.61
CA SER A 123 17.91 -10.33 -28.74
C SER A 123 19.04 -10.10 -29.74
#